data_AF-A0A248YVS3-F1
#
_entry.id   AF-A0A248YVS3-F1
#
_cell.length_a   1.000
_cell.length_b   1.000
_cell.length_c   1.000
_cell.angle_alpha   90.00
_cell.angle_beta   90.00
_cell.angle_gamma   90.00
#
_symmetry.space_group_name_H-M   'P 1'
#
loop_
_entity.id
_entity.type
_entity.pdbx_description
1 polymer ?
#
loop_
_entity_poly.entity_id
_entity_poly.type
_entity_poly.pdbx_seq_one_letter_code
_entity_poly.pdbx_strand_id
1 'polypeptide(L)'
;MMTGTGHPQPASPPRALPPVTGHVVRLMEGYPREIRVRQPVLVVVLAAATVARLLGRALTSVLRAGSGAGGGRRRFKELRKGPEFLVTPLRVRTAEGRVRELEIHGHLPQSALEPADHVQVTVRRQRDPELAPRVERIVNLTTGQLLTPRTPTLWSHLGPVLLLQAGLGVALLAVAAACTIAR
;
A
#
# COMPACT_ATOMS: atom_id res chain seq x y z
N MET A 1 45.75 -17.61 -19.50
CA MET A 1 44.39 -18.18 -19.58
C MET A 1 43.48 -17.37 -18.68
N MET A 2 42.52 -16.66 -19.26
CA MET A 2 41.72 -15.61 -18.62
C MET A 2 40.66 -16.19 -17.67
N THR A 3 40.65 -15.72 -16.44
CA THR A 3 39.59 -15.93 -15.44
C THR A 3 38.39 -15.05 -15.78
N GLY A 4 37.31 -15.66 -16.25
CA GLY A 4 36.03 -14.99 -16.49
C GLY A 4 35.36 -14.63 -15.17
N THR A 5 35.42 -13.37 -14.78
CA THR A 5 34.65 -12.80 -13.67
C THR A 5 33.19 -12.69 -14.09
N GLY A 6 32.35 -13.61 -13.61
CA GLY A 6 30.89 -13.53 -13.77
C GLY A 6 30.35 -12.32 -13.01
N HIS A 7 30.04 -11.24 -13.74
CA HIS A 7 29.27 -10.14 -13.19
C HIS A 7 27.86 -10.63 -12.81
N PRO A 8 27.37 -10.35 -11.58
CA PRO A 8 25.99 -10.61 -11.23
C PRO A 8 25.09 -9.74 -12.12
N GLN A 9 24.31 -10.39 -12.97
CA GLN A 9 23.35 -9.75 -13.84
C GLN A 9 22.35 -8.97 -12.97
N PRO A 10 22.15 -7.66 -13.16
CA PRO A 10 21.17 -6.91 -12.41
C PRO A 10 19.77 -7.51 -12.68
N ALA A 11 19.04 -7.81 -11.61
CA ALA A 11 17.69 -8.36 -11.69
C ALA A 11 16.84 -7.49 -12.64
N SER A 12 16.40 -8.09 -13.75
CA SER A 12 15.63 -7.38 -14.76
C SER A 12 14.40 -6.72 -14.12
N PRO A 13 14.06 -5.48 -14.49
CA PRO A 13 12.85 -4.84 -13.97
C PRO A 13 11.63 -5.73 -14.29
N PRO A 14 10.62 -5.78 -13.41
CA PRO A 14 9.44 -6.60 -13.63
C PRO A 14 8.81 -6.19 -14.97
N ARG A 15 8.85 -7.09 -15.94
CA ARG A 15 8.40 -6.87 -17.33
C ARG A 15 6.96 -6.37 -17.30
N ALA A 16 6.72 -5.18 -17.84
CA ALA A 16 5.36 -4.73 -18.13
C ALA A 16 4.72 -5.78 -19.05
N LEU A 17 3.54 -6.27 -18.68
CA LEU A 17 2.80 -7.21 -19.52
C LEU A 17 2.15 -6.42 -20.66
N PRO A 18 1.94 -7.04 -21.83
CA PRO A 18 1.20 -6.39 -22.91
C PRO A 18 -0.22 -6.02 -22.42
N PRO A 19 -0.77 -4.87 -22.87
CA PRO A 19 -2.11 -4.47 -22.50
C PRO A 19 -3.14 -5.49 -22.98
N VAL A 20 -4.18 -5.70 -22.19
CA VAL A 20 -5.31 -6.58 -22.50
C VAL A 20 -6.45 -5.73 -23.02
N THR A 21 -6.88 -5.97 -24.25
CA THR A 21 -8.04 -5.30 -24.85
C THR A 21 -9.19 -6.28 -25.02
N GLY A 22 -10.42 -5.85 -24.71
CA GLY A 22 -11.60 -6.67 -24.85
C GLY A 22 -12.84 -6.08 -24.20
N HIS A 23 -13.88 -6.90 -24.06
CA HIS A 23 -15.14 -6.50 -23.46
C HIS A 23 -15.24 -6.92 -22.00
N VAL A 24 -15.74 -6.04 -21.15
CA VAL A 24 -16.07 -6.36 -19.76
C VAL A 24 -17.16 -7.44 -19.76
N VAL A 25 -16.89 -8.56 -19.12
CA VAL A 25 -17.89 -9.61 -18.89
C VAL A 25 -18.63 -9.31 -17.60
N ARG A 26 -17.88 -9.06 -16.54
CA ARG A 26 -18.43 -8.79 -15.21
C ARG A 26 -17.38 -8.17 -14.30
N LEU A 27 -17.82 -7.23 -13.47
CA LEU A 27 -17.11 -6.81 -12.26
C LEU A 27 -17.65 -7.65 -11.09
N MET A 28 -16.76 -8.37 -10.39
CA MET A 28 -17.16 -9.21 -9.25
C MET A 28 -17.15 -8.41 -7.95
N GLU A 29 -17.76 -8.95 -6.89
CA GLU A 29 -17.67 -8.36 -5.56
C GLU A 29 -16.22 -8.30 -5.09
N GLY A 30 -15.84 -7.14 -4.54
CA GLY A 30 -14.50 -6.93 -4.02
C GLY A 30 -14.32 -7.65 -2.70
N TYR A 31 -13.18 -8.30 -2.51
CA TYR A 31 -12.80 -8.94 -1.26
C TYR A 31 -11.63 -8.18 -0.60
N PRO A 32 -11.56 -8.14 0.74
CA PRO A 32 -10.44 -7.51 1.43
C PRO A 32 -9.20 -8.39 1.32
N ARG A 33 -8.06 -7.80 0.95
CA ARG A 33 -6.74 -8.44 1.02
C ARG A 33 -5.83 -7.63 1.94
N GLU A 34 -5.11 -8.31 2.81
CA GLU A 34 -4.16 -7.67 3.73
C GLU A 34 -2.83 -7.36 3.04
N ILE A 35 -2.35 -6.12 3.17
CA ILE A 35 -0.95 -5.81 2.89
C ILE A 35 -0.11 -6.36 4.04
N ARG A 36 0.75 -7.34 3.75
CA ARG A 36 1.74 -7.82 4.72
C ARG A 36 2.72 -6.70 5.05
N VAL A 37 2.50 -6.04 6.18
CA VAL A 37 3.52 -5.16 6.79
C VAL A 37 4.58 -6.06 7.37
N ARG A 38 5.86 -5.87 6.99
CA ARG A 38 6.94 -6.60 7.66
C ARG A 38 6.92 -6.22 9.14
N GLN A 39 6.70 -7.20 10.00
CA GLN A 39 6.70 -7.08 11.46
C GLN A 39 7.81 -6.16 12.04
N PRO A 40 9.08 -6.21 11.57
CA PRO A 40 10.11 -5.28 12.06
C PRO A 40 9.80 -3.80 11.82
N VAL A 41 9.21 -3.45 10.67
CA VAL A 41 8.84 -2.05 10.36
C VAL A 41 7.77 -1.56 11.33
N LEU A 42 6.78 -2.42 11.62
CA LEU A 42 5.72 -2.10 12.56
C LEU A 42 6.28 -1.89 13.98
N VAL A 43 7.20 -2.77 14.42
CA VAL A 43 7.85 -2.67 15.73
C VAL A 43 8.63 -1.36 15.86
N VAL A 44 9.42 -0.98 14.85
CA VAL A 44 10.20 0.28 14.86
C VAL A 44 9.29 1.50 14.96
N VAL A 45 8.25 1.57 14.12
CA VAL A 45 7.33 2.72 14.11
C VAL A 45 6.58 2.82 15.44
N LEU A 46 6.09 1.68 15.97
CA LEU A 46 5.41 1.66 17.27
C LEU A 46 6.34 2.06 18.40
N ALA A 47 7.58 1.53 18.44
CA ALA A 47 8.57 1.88 19.46
C ALA A 47 8.87 3.39 19.44
N ALA A 48 9.16 3.96 18.27
CA ALA A 48 9.43 5.38 18.11
C ALA A 48 8.22 6.26 18.54
N ALA A 49 7.00 5.90 18.12
CA ALA A 49 5.80 6.61 18.51
C ALA A 49 5.53 6.51 20.03
N THR A 50 5.90 5.39 20.66
CA THR A 50 5.75 5.20 22.12
C THR A 50 6.70 6.11 22.89
N VAL A 51 7.95 6.24 22.44
CA VAL A 51 8.94 7.17 23.01
C VAL A 51 8.45 8.61 22.91
N ALA A 52 7.99 9.04 21.73
CA ALA A 52 7.45 10.39 21.55
C ALA A 52 6.23 10.65 22.45
N ARG A 53 5.34 9.67 22.63
CA ARG A 53 4.16 9.80 23.49
C ARG A 53 4.51 9.84 24.97
N LEU A 54 5.49 9.05 25.42
CA LEU A 54 5.96 9.06 26.81
C LEU A 54 6.65 10.39 27.13
N LEU A 55 7.50 10.89 26.23
CA LEU A 55 8.16 12.18 26.40
C LEU A 55 7.19 13.34 26.32
N GLY A 56 6.23 13.32 25.39
CA GLY A 56 5.15 14.30 25.34
C GLY A 56 4.34 14.30 26.63
N ARG A 57 4.03 13.12 27.18
CA ARG A 57 3.35 13.00 28.48
C ARG A 57 4.19 13.52 29.63
N ALA A 58 5.47 13.17 29.68
CA ALA A 58 6.41 13.67 30.70
C ALA A 58 6.52 15.20 30.65
N LEU A 59 6.70 15.75 29.45
CA LEU A 59 6.76 17.20 29.22
C LEU A 59 5.44 17.89 29.61
N THR A 60 4.28 17.32 29.25
CA THR A 60 2.98 17.87 29.70
C THR A 60 2.74 17.70 31.19
N SER A 61 3.27 16.64 31.82
CA SER A 61 3.15 16.43 33.27
C SER A 61 4.02 17.39 34.07
N VAL A 62 5.14 17.84 33.49
CA VAL A 62 6.00 18.88 34.05
C VAL A 62 5.45 20.28 33.78
N LEU A 63 4.82 20.50 32.62
CA LEU A 63 4.33 21.82 32.20
C LEU A 63 2.89 22.13 32.61
N ARG A 64 2.06 21.14 32.97
CA ARG A 64 0.64 21.33 33.33
C ARG A 64 0.14 20.35 34.39
N ALA A 65 -0.01 20.82 35.63
CA ALA A 65 -1.01 20.32 36.57
C ALA A 65 -2.41 20.83 36.15
N GLY A 66 -2.90 20.40 34.98
CA GLY A 66 -4.22 20.82 34.49
C GLY A 66 -4.48 20.55 33.01
N SER A 67 -5.66 20.05 32.71
CA SER A 67 -6.26 19.76 31.39
C SER A 67 -5.74 18.52 30.66
N GLY A 68 -6.52 17.44 30.79
CA GLY A 68 -6.37 16.21 30.03
C GLY A 68 -6.65 16.42 28.54
N ALA A 69 -5.62 16.29 27.72
CA ALA A 69 -5.79 16.08 26.28
C ALA A 69 -6.13 14.59 26.05
N GLY A 70 -7.42 14.29 26.10
CA GLY A 70 -8.01 13.00 25.70
C GLY A 70 -7.88 12.76 24.19
N GLY A 71 -6.66 12.55 23.71
CA GLY A 71 -6.40 12.10 22.34
C GLY A 71 -6.66 10.60 22.19
N GLY A 72 -7.74 10.26 21.47
CA GLY A 72 -8.32 8.92 21.31
C GLY A 72 -7.32 7.76 21.31
N ARG A 73 -7.58 6.80 22.20
CA ARG A 73 -6.91 5.49 22.25
C ARG A 73 -7.30 4.69 20.99
N ARG A 74 -6.66 4.90 19.84
CA ARG A 74 -6.68 3.87 18.79
C ARG A 74 -6.01 2.62 19.36
N ARG A 75 -6.77 1.53 19.41
CA ARG A 75 -6.43 0.33 20.18
C ARG A 75 -5.29 -0.38 19.45
N PHE A 76 -4.28 -0.86 20.19
CA PHE A 76 -3.16 -1.66 19.67
C PHE A 76 -3.62 -2.87 18.81
N LYS A 77 -4.85 -3.35 19.05
CA LYS A 77 -5.52 -4.39 18.26
C LYS A 77 -5.88 -3.94 16.83
N GLU A 78 -6.22 -2.67 16.61
CA GLU A 78 -6.56 -2.12 15.29
C GLU A 78 -5.30 -1.89 14.44
N LEU A 79 -4.17 -1.56 15.07
CA LEU A 79 -2.87 -1.38 14.40
C LEU A 79 -2.17 -2.71 14.06
N ARG A 80 -2.60 -3.82 14.66
CA ARG A 80 -2.10 -5.17 14.35
C ARG A 80 -2.72 -5.76 13.09
N LYS A 81 -3.94 -5.32 12.72
CA LYS A 81 -4.47 -5.62 11.39
C LYS A 81 -3.70 -4.80 10.37
N GLY A 82 -3.06 -5.49 9.41
CA GLY A 82 -2.45 -4.82 8.28
C GLY A 82 -3.48 -3.99 7.52
N PRO A 83 -3.07 -3.03 6.67
CA PRO A 83 -4.00 -2.36 5.79
C PRO A 83 -4.74 -3.40 4.96
N GLU A 84 -6.05 -3.48 5.17
CA GLU A 84 -6.94 -4.20 4.26
C GLU A 84 -7.19 -3.27 3.07
N PHE A 85 -6.92 -3.73 1.86
CA PHE A 85 -7.30 -3.04 0.64
C PHE A 85 -8.29 -3.89 -0.13
N LEU A 86 -9.25 -3.22 -0.76
CA LEU A 86 -10.24 -3.89 -1.60
C LEU A 86 -9.55 -4.40 -2.87
N VAL A 87 -9.75 -5.67 -3.18
CA VAL A 87 -9.40 -6.28 -4.46
C VAL A 87 -10.68 -6.64 -5.18
N THR A 88 -10.90 -6.07 -6.35
CA THR A 88 -12.10 -6.29 -7.16
C THR A 88 -11.72 -7.11 -8.40
N PRO A 89 -12.18 -8.36 -8.54
CA PRO A 89 -11.94 -9.15 -9.73
C PRO A 89 -12.71 -8.58 -10.93
N LEU A 90 -12.01 -8.43 -12.05
CA LEU A 90 -12.54 -8.00 -13.33
C LEU A 90 -12.35 -9.13 -14.34
N ARG A 91 -13.44 -9.54 -14.99
CA ARG A 91 -13.39 -10.50 -16.10
C ARG A 91 -13.52 -9.77 -17.42
N VAL A 92 -12.54 -9.93 -18.30
CA VAL A 92 -12.51 -9.33 -19.64
C VAL A 92 -12.47 -10.45 -20.68
N ARG A 93 -13.37 -10.39 -21.66
CA ARG A 93 -13.34 -11.28 -22.82
C ARG A 93 -12.54 -10.62 -23.93
N THR A 94 -11.44 -11.23 -24.32
CA THR A 94 -10.56 -10.72 -25.37
C THR A 94 -11.15 -10.99 -26.76
N ALA A 95 -10.58 -10.36 -27.80
CA ALA A 95 -10.99 -10.56 -29.19
C ALA A 95 -10.87 -12.02 -29.64
N GLU A 96 -9.94 -12.79 -29.04
CA GLU A 96 -9.79 -14.23 -29.30
C GLU A 96 -10.84 -15.09 -28.57
N GLY A 97 -11.88 -14.48 -27.99
CA GLY A 97 -12.96 -15.15 -27.27
C GLY A 97 -12.57 -15.66 -25.87
N ARG A 98 -11.33 -15.46 -25.43
CA ARG A 98 -10.84 -15.95 -24.13
C ARG A 98 -11.26 -15.00 -23.01
N VAL A 99 -11.75 -15.56 -21.90
CA VAL A 99 -12.00 -14.79 -20.69
C VAL A 99 -10.74 -14.74 -19.86
N ARG A 100 -10.25 -13.53 -19.56
CA ARG A 100 -9.13 -13.28 -18.65
C ARG A 100 -9.65 -12.64 -17.37
N GLU A 101 -9.16 -13.16 -16.25
CA GLU A 101 -9.42 -12.61 -14.93
C GLU A 101 -8.27 -11.68 -14.53
N LEU A 102 -8.61 -10.49 -14.06
CA LEU A 102 -7.70 -9.41 -13.70
C LEU A 102 -8.08 -8.87 -12.32
N GLU A 103 -7.11 -8.43 -11.53
CA GLU A 103 -7.38 -7.86 -10.20
C GLU A 103 -7.26 -6.34 -10.22
N ILE A 104 -8.36 -5.65 -9.92
CA ILE A 104 -8.34 -4.21 -9.64
C ILE A 104 -8.00 -4.03 -8.16
N HIS A 105 -6.89 -3.34 -7.88
CA HIS A 105 -6.47 -3.09 -6.50
C HIS A 105 -6.86 -1.66 -6.09
N GLY A 106 -7.62 -1.54 -5.01
CA GLY A 106 -8.14 -0.27 -4.51
C GLY A 106 -9.60 -0.05 -4.87
N HIS A 107 -10.06 1.18 -4.69
CA HIS A 107 -11.45 1.53 -4.95
C HIS A 107 -11.65 1.95 -6.40
N LEU A 108 -12.67 1.38 -7.03
CA LEU A 108 -13.17 1.81 -8.34
C LEU A 108 -14.68 2.05 -8.19
N PRO A 109 -15.23 3.16 -8.73
CA PRO A 109 -16.68 3.34 -8.73
C PRO A 109 -17.36 2.18 -9.46
N GLN A 110 -18.39 1.59 -8.86
CA GLN A 110 -19.09 0.44 -9.46
C GLN A 110 -19.72 0.77 -10.82
N SER A 111 -20.16 2.02 -11.00
CA SER A 111 -20.70 2.54 -12.26
C SER A 111 -19.65 2.89 -13.31
N ALA A 112 -18.35 2.73 -13.02
CA ALA A 112 -17.30 3.09 -13.96
C ALA A 112 -17.06 2.02 -15.04
N LEU A 113 -17.54 0.79 -14.82
CA LEU A 113 -17.40 -0.33 -15.74
C LEU A 113 -18.71 -1.12 -15.80
N GLU A 114 -19.38 -1.04 -16.92
CA GLU A 114 -20.59 -1.80 -17.18
C GLU A 114 -20.28 -3.08 -17.99
N PRO A 115 -21.08 -4.14 -17.85
CA PRO A 115 -20.98 -5.30 -18.74
C PRO A 115 -21.07 -4.88 -20.21
N ALA A 116 -20.29 -5.54 -21.07
CA ALA A 116 -20.09 -5.26 -22.49
C ALA A 116 -19.25 -4.01 -22.85
N ASP A 117 -18.84 -3.19 -21.88
CA ASP A 117 -17.94 -2.07 -22.14
C ASP A 117 -16.64 -2.54 -22.80
N HIS A 118 -16.22 -1.85 -23.86
CA HIS A 118 -14.95 -2.10 -24.51
C HIS A 118 -13.86 -1.40 -23.72
N VAL A 119 -12.89 -2.16 -23.22
CA VAL A 119 -11.81 -1.66 -22.37
C VAL A 119 -10.43 -2.05 -22.90
N GLN A 120 -9.48 -1.15 -22.68
CA GLN A 120 -8.05 -1.45 -22.77
C GLN A 120 -7.45 -1.38 -21.37
N VAL A 121 -6.86 -2.47 -20.92
CA VAL A 121 -6.37 -2.64 -19.56
C VAL A 121 -4.86 -2.83 -19.58
N THR A 122 -4.13 -1.91 -18.95
CA THR A 122 -2.71 -2.09 -18.66
C THR A 122 -2.57 -2.93 -17.41
N VAL A 123 -1.83 -4.03 -17.51
CA VAL A 123 -1.68 -5.00 -16.43
C VAL A 123 -0.23 -5.20 -16.03
N ARG A 124 -0.01 -5.54 -14.76
CA ARG A 124 1.30 -5.83 -14.19
C ARG A 124 1.27 -7.16 -13.46
N ARG A 125 2.37 -7.91 -13.59
CA ARG A 125 2.55 -9.17 -12.89
C ARG A 125 2.68 -8.93 -11.39
N GLN A 126 2.00 -9.74 -10.59
CA GLN A 126 2.12 -9.69 -9.14
C GLN A 126 3.37 -10.44 -8.68
N ARG A 127 3.77 -10.21 -7.42
CA ARG A 127 4.90 -10.91 -6.79
C ARG A 127 4.64 -12.41 -6.66
N ASP A 128 3.39 -12.76 -6.40
CA ASP A 128 2.92 -14.13 -6.41
C ASP A 128 2.46 -14.49 -7.84
N PRO A 129 3.08 -15.49 -8.49
CA PRO A 129 2.75 -15.88 -9.86
C PRO A 129 1.41 -16.61 -9.99
N GLU A 130 0.84 -17.14 -8.89
CA GLU A 130 -0.46 -17.83 -8.91
C GLU A 130 -1.63 -16.85 -8.95
N LEU A 131 -1.38 -15.59 -8.57
CA LEU A 131 -2.38 -14.54 -8.59
C LEU A 131 -2.60 -13.98 -10.00
N ALA A 132 -3.86 -13.63 -10.30
CA ALA A 132 -4.23 -12.94 -11.52
C ALA A 132 -3.47 -11.61 -11.66
N PRO A 133 -3.16 -11.14 -12.88
CA PRO A 133 -2.44 -9.89 -13.07
C PRO A 133 -3.15 -8.70 -12.44
N ARG A 134 -2.39 -7.79 -11.83
CA ARG A 134 -2.92 -6.54 -11.27
C ARG A 134 -3.19 -5.55 -12.39
N VAL A 135 -4.33 -4.86 -12.32
CA VAL A 135 -4.65 -3.73 -13.18
C VAL A 135 -3.95 -2.46 -12.69
N GLU A 136 -3.24 -1.78 -13.59
CA GLU A 136 -2.63 -0.47 -13.31
C GLU A 136 -3.45 0.67 -13.90
N ARG A 137 -4.05 0.45 -15.07
CA ARG A 137 -4.80 1.46 -15.82
C ARG A 137 -5.90 0.79 -16.62
N ILE A 138 -7.07 1.41 -16.66
CA ILE A 138 -8.19 1.00 -17.50
C ILE A 138 -8.60 2.20 -18.33
N VAL A 139 -8.61 2.03 -19.65
CA VAL A 139 -9.22 2.97 -20.57
C VAL A 139 -10.53 2.33 -21.02
N ASN A 140 -11.66 2.92 -20.62
CA ASN A 140 -12.95 2.53 -21.14
C ASN A 140 -13.11 3.20 -22.51
N LEU A 141 -12.99 2.40 -23.57
CA LEU A 141 -13.10 2.84 -24.96
C LEU A 141 -14.55 3.14 -25.34
N THR A 142 -15.54 2.56 -24.65
CA THR A 142 -16.97 2.89 -24.82
C THR A 142 -17.28 4.30 -24.33
N THR A 143 -16.84 4.65 -23.12
CA THR A 143 -17.17 5.94 -22.49
C THR A 143 -16.08 7.01 -22.65
N GLY A 144 -14.90 6.65 -23.17
CA GLY A 144 -13.72 7.51 -23.22
C GLY A 144 -13.08 7.77 -21.85
N GLN A 145 -13.57 7.13 -20.78
CA GLN A 145 -13.10 7.39 -19.42
C GLN A 145 -11.77 6.69 -19.14
N LEU A 146 -10.88 7.41 -18.47
CA LEU A 146 -9.65 6.87 -17.94
C LEU A 146 -9.80 6.58 -16.44
N LEU A 147 -9.60 5.33 -16.06
CA LEU A 147 -9.67 4.88 -14.68
C LEU A 147 -8.29 4.41 -14.22
N THR A 148 -7.84 4.97 -13.10
CA THR A 148 -6.55 4.61 -12.48
C THR A 148 -6.81 4.11 -11.05
N PRO A 149 -6.93 2.78 -10.87
CA PRO A 149 -7.10 2.20 -9.55
C PRO A 149 -5.94 2.60 -8.63
N ARG A 150 -6.25 3.26 -7.51
CA ARG A 150 -5.26 3.65 -6.52
C ARG A 150 -5.28 2.68 -5.36
N THR A 151 -4.16 1.98 -5.15
CA THR A 151 -3.94 1.21 -3.93
C THR A 151 -3.69 2.13 -2.75
N PRO A 152 -4.39 1.98 -1.62
CA PRO A 152 -4.00 2.66 -0.40
C PRO A 152 -2.59 2.22 0.00
N THR A 153 -1.76 3.18 0.38
CA THR A 153 -0.39 2.90 0.83
C THR A 153 -0.36 2.61 2.32
N LEU A 154 0.70 1.93 2.79
CA LEU A 154 0.94 1.75 4.23
C LEU A 154 0.91 3.08 4.99
N TRP A 155 1.37 4.16 4.37
CA TRP A 155 1.36 5.52 4.92
C TRP A 155 -0.06 6.05 5.12
N SER A 156 -0.92 5.82 4.12
CA SER A 156 -2.35 6.16 4.19
C SER A 156 -3.06 5.40 5.32
N HIS A 157 -2.64 4.17 5.61
CA HIS A 157 -3.19 3.34 6.69
C HIS A 157 -2.70 3.75 8.08
N LEU A 158 -1.39 4.01 8.22
CA LEU A 158 -0.80 4.43 9.49
C LEU A 158 -1.32 5.81 9.92
N GLY A 159 -1.65 6.66 8.95
CA GLY A 159 -2.20 7.99 9.16
C GLY A 159 -1.13 9.03 9.50
N PRO A 160 -1.35 10.30 9.13
CA PRO A 160 -0.34 11.36 9.27
C PRO A 160 0.12 11.59 10.71
N VAL A 161 -0.78 11.41 11.68
CA VAL A 161 -0.49 11.62 13.10
C VAL A 161 0.53 10.61 13.64
N LEU A 162 0.39 9.34 13.31
CA LEU A 162 1.27 8.28 13.83
C LEU A 162 2.67 8.37 13.20
N LEU A 163 2.74 8.75 11.93
CA LEU A 163 4.00 9.02 11.23
C LEU A 163 4.75 10.20 11.84
N LEU A 164 4.03 11.28 12.17
CA LEU A 164 4.60 12.45 12.82
C LEU A 164 5.14 12.11 14.22
N GLN A 165 4.39 11.30 14.99
CA GLN A 165 4.85 10.79 16.29
C GLN A 165 6.11 9.93 16.16
N ALA A 166 6.16 9.03 15.18
CA ALA A 166 7.33 8.21 14.95
C ALA A 166 8.55 9.04 14.53
N GLY A 167 8.36 10.03 13.65
CA GLY A 167 9.43 10.96 13.24
C GLY A 167 10.00 11.75 14.41
N LEU A 168 9.14 12.29 15.27
CA LEU A 168 9.55 12.95 16.52
C LEU A 168 10.32 12.01 17.44
N GLY A 169 9.86 10.78 17.61
CA GLY A 169 10.54 9.78 18.44
C GLY A 169 11.94 9.46 17.94
N VAL A 170 12.12 9.28 16.63
CA VAL A 170 13.43 9.04 16.02
C VAL A 170 14.36 10.24 16.20
N ALA A 171 13.86 11.47 15.95
CA ALA A 171 14.66 12.68 16.12
C ALA A 171 15.19 12.82 17.56
N LEU A 172 14.34 12.55 18.55
CA LEU A 172 14.72 12.62 19.95
C LEU A 172 15.76 11.56 20.34
N LEU A 173 15.60 10.32 19.86
CA LEU A 173 16.60 9.27 20.07
C LEU A 173 17.95 9.61 19.43
N ALA A 174 17.94 10.21 18.24
CA ALA A 174 19.16 10.66 17.56
C ALA A 174 19.88 11.76 18.35
N VAL A 175 19.13 12.75 18.87
CA VAL A 175 19.70 13.81 19.74
C VAL A 175 20.28 13.21 21.01
N ALA A 176 19.55 12.32 21.69
CA ALA A 176 20.03 11.68 22.92
C ALA A 176 21.30 10.85 22.67
N ALA A 177 21.33 10.05 21.59
CA ALA A 177 22.49 9.27 21.19
C ALA A 177 23.71 10.18 20.90
N ALA A 178 23.52 11.27 20.16
CA ALA A 178 24.57 12.24 19.89
C ALA A 178 25.12 12.86 21.18
N CYS A 179 24.25 13.24 22.13
CA CYS A 179 24.67 13.77 23.43
C CYS A 179 25.41 12.74 24.30
N THR A 180 25.11 11.45 24.16
CA THR A 180 25.83 10.38 24.88
C THR A 180 27.18 10.04 24.26
N ILE A 181 27.33 10.18 22.93
CA ILE A 181 28.59 9.95 22.23
C ILE A 181 29.54 11.13 22.36
N ALA A 182 29.01 12.35 22.51
CA ALA A 182 29.78 13.57 22.69
C ALA A 182 30.25 13.83 24.15
N ARG A 183 30.00 12.88 25.06
CA ARG A 183 30.49 12.88 26.44
C ARG A 183 31.69 11.96 26.57
#